data_AF-Q5MPA6-F1
#
_entry.id   AF-Q5MPA6-F1
#
_cell.length_a   1.000
_cell.length_b   1.000
_cell.length_c   1.000
_cell.angle_alpha   90.00
_cell.angle_beta   90.00
_cell.angle_gamma   90.00
#
_symmetry.space_group_name_H-M   'P 1'
#
loop_
_entity.id
_entity.type
_entity.pdbx_description
1 polymer ?
#
loop_
_entity_poly.entity_id
_entity_poly.type
_entity_poly.pdbx_seq_one_letter_code
_entity_poly.pdbx_strand_id
1 'polypeptide(L)' 'YKEPFWRKKGYCGTMMIEDEDAAIGLTLDDTKPDGSFPAIIGFILARKCRRLTDLTKEERL' A
#
# COMPACT_ATOMS: atom_id res chain seq x y z
N TYR A 1 0.09 2.18 -10.47
CA TYR A 1 -0.12 3.61 -10.81
C TYR A 1 0.53 3.94 -12.15
N LYS A 2 0.18 5.07 -12.78
CA LYS A 2 0.82 5.52 -14.03
C LYS A 2 2.25 6.03 -13.82
N GLU A 3 2.53 6.63 -12.66
CA GLU A 3 3.84 7.15 -12.27
C GLU A 3 4.03 7.04 -10.74
N PRO A 4 5.27 7.00 -10.22
CA PRO A 4 5.54 6.97 -8.79
C PRO A 4 5.40 8.39 -8.20
N PHE A 5 4.18 8.92 -8.21
CA PHE A 5 3.88 10.33 -7.92
C PHE A 5 4.33 10.77 -6.51
N TRP A 6 4.39 9.84 -5.55
CA TRP A 6 4.89 10.08 -4.19
C TRP A 6 6.34 10.57 -4.17
N ARG A 7 7.20 10.10 -5.10
CA ARG A 7 8.59 10.55 -5.20
C ARG A 7 8.70 12.03 -5.57
N LYS A 8 7.78 12.54 -6.41
CA LYS A 8 7.70 13.97 -6.75
C LYS A 8 7.36 14.86 -5.55
N LYS A 9 6.76 14.27 -4.51
CA LYS A 9 6.47 14.93 -3.23
C LYS A 9 7.57 14.73 -2.19
N GLY A 10 8.70 14.12 -2.55
CA GLY A 10 9.81 13.84 -1.64
C GLY A 10 9.63 12.58 -0.79
N TYR A 11 8.63 11.74 -1.06
CA TYR A 11 8.39 10.51 -0.31
C TYR A 11 8.99 9.28 -0.98
N CYS A 12 9.55 8.37 -0.18
CA CYS A 12 10.14 7.11 -0.66
C CYS A 12 9.13 5.97 -0.82
N GLY A 13 7.84 6.19 -0.53
CA GLY A 13 6.77 5.17 -0.58
C GLY A 13 6.67 4.27 0.67
N THR A 14 7.56 4.44 1.64
CA THR A 14 7.41 3.84 2.98
C THR A 14 6.39 4.62 3.79
N MET A 15 5.37 3.95 4.31
CA MET A 15 4.39 4.53 5.24
C MET A 15 4.18 3.55 6.40
N MET A 16 4.37 4.03 7.63
CA MET A 16 3.89 3.35 8.83
C MET A 16 2.56 4.01 9.20
N ILE A 17 1.47 3.24 9.14
CA ILE A 17 0.12 3.76 9.31
C ILE A 17 -0.40 3.26 10.65
N GLU A 18 -0.24 4.09 11.69
CA GLU A 18 -0.70 3.83 13.05
C GLU A 18 -2.13 4.32 13.25
N ASP A 19 -3.04 3.76 12.45
CA ASP A 19 -4.46 4.03 12.51
C ASP A 19 -5.21 2.69 12.53
N GLU A 20 -6.07 2.47 13.53
CA GLU A 20 -6.81 1.21 13.68
C GLU A 20 -7.92 1.02 12.64
N ASP A 21 -8.44 2.11 12.07
CA ASP A 21 -9.46 2.08 11.03
C ASP A 21 -8.85 1.91 9.63
N ALA A 22 -7.57 2.24 9.45
CA ALA A 22 -6.86 2.00 8.20
C ALA A 22 -6.68 0.51 7.90
N ALA A 23 -6.93 0.08 6.66
CA ALA A 23 -6.75 -1.31 6.24
C ALA A 23 -5.27 -1.76 6.25
N ILE A 24 -4.36 -0.87 5.84
CA ILE A 24 -2.93 -1.13 5.68
C ILE A 24 -2.16 -0.58 6.88
N GLY A 25 -1.22 -1.36 7.42
CA GLY A 25 -0.33 -0.92 8.51
C GLY A 25 1.06 -0.49 8.05
N LEU A 26 1.54 -1.07 6.94
CA LEU A 26 2.87 -0.78 6.39
C LEU A 26 2.80 -0.78 4.86
N THR A 27 3.51 0.16 4.23
CA THR A 27 3.77 0.13 2.79
C THR A 27 5.24 0.27 2.45
N LEU A 28 5.61 -0.16 1.24
CA LEU A 28 6.88 0.12 0.60
C LEU A 28 6.65 0.48 -0.88
N ASP A 29 7.61 1.19 -1.49
CA ASP A 29 7.64 1.37 -2.94
C ASP A 29 8.08 0.06 -3.61
N ASP A 30 7.24 -0.48 -4.49
CA ASP A 30 7.50 -1.70 -5.28
C ASP A 30 7.66 -1.40 -6.79
N THR A 31 7.92 -0.13 -7.13
CA THR A 31 8.32 0.26 -8.49
C THR A 31 9.60 -0.48 -8.87
N LYS A 32 9.65 -1.03 -10.09
CA LYS A 32 10.80 -1.82 -10.53
C LYS A 32 12.05 -0.94 -10.69
N PRO A 33 13.26 -1.52 -10.62
CA PRO A 33 14.51 -0.74 -10.62
C PRO A 33 14.70 0.15 -11.85
N ASP A 34 14.13 -0.25 -13.00
CA ASP A 34 14.14 0.52 -14.25
C ASP A 34 13.10 1.66 -14.26
N GLY A 35 12.36 1.86 -13.17
CA GLY A 35 11.30 2.85 -13.04
C GLY A 35 9.95 2.42 -13.63
N SER A 36 9.86 1.23 -14.21
CA SER A 36 8.61 0.68 -14.75
C SER A 36 7.70 0.13 -13.64
N PHE A 37 6.42 -0.06 -13.98
CA PHE A 37 5.36 -0.56 -13.09
C PHE A 37 5.30 0.14 -11.72
N PRO A 38 4.99 1.45 -11.66
CA PRO A 38 4.91 2.17 -10.39
C PRO A 38 3.86 1.56 -9.46
N ALA A 39 4.28 1.09 -8.29
CA ALA A 39 3.43 0.36 -7.37
C ALA A 39 3.78 0.67 -5.91
N ILE A 40 2.77 0.60 -5.06
CA ILE A 40 2.92 0.57 -3.61
C ILE A 40 2.51 -0.82 -3.16
N ILE A 41 3.41 -1.55 -2.50
CA ILE A 41 3.06 -2.77 -1.80
C ILE A 41 2.56 -2.39 -0.41
N GLY A 42 1.41 -2.94 0.00
CA GLY A 42 0.81 -2.68 1.30
C GLY A 42 0.49 -3.97 2.03
N PHE A 43 0.70 -3.98 3.35
CA PHE A 43 0.43 -5.12 4.21
C PHE A 43 -0.80 -4.88 5.10
N ILE A 44 -1.80 -5.74 4.96
CA ILE A 44 -2.90 -5.86 5.91
C ILE A 44 -2.45 -6.84 7.01
N LEU A 45 -2.27 -6.33 8.23
CA LEU A 45 -1.60 -7.08 9.31
C LEU A 45 -2.58 -7.67 10.33
N ALA A 46 -2.22 -8.84 10.85
CA ALA A 46 -2.86 -9.50 12.01
C ALA A 46 -4.40 -9.54 11.95
N ARG A 47 -5.09 -8.87 12.88
CA ARG A 47 -6.57 -8.91 12.99
C ARG A 47 -7.27 -8.25 11.81
N LYS A 48 -6.64 -7.26 11.16
CA LYS A 48 -7.20 -6.56 10.00
C LYS A 48 -7.34 -7.52 8.82
N CYS A 49 -6.39 -8.44 8.65
CA CYS A 49 -6.41 -9.43 7.57
C CYS A 49 -7.65 -10.34 7.67
N ARG A 50 -7.92 -10.85 8.87
CA ARG A 50 -9.11 -11.69 9.13
C ARG A 50 -10.41 -10.93 8.93
N ARG A 51 -10.50 -9.66 9.35
CA ARG A 51 -11.69 -8.83 9.17
C ARG A 51 -11.99 -8.50 7.70
N LEU A 52 -10.94 -8.32 6.90
CA LEU A 52 -11.08 -7.87 5.50
C LEU A 52 -11.06 -9.03 4.50
N THR A 53 -10.88 -10.27 4.95
CA THR A 53 -10.80 -11.44 4.06
C THR A 53 -12.13 -11.75 3.37
N ASP A 54 -13.25 -11.43 4.02
CA ASP A 54 -14.60 -11.72 3.51
C ASP A 54 -15.07 -10.71 2.47
N LEU A 55 -14.37 -9.58 2.35
CA LEU A 55 -14.63 -8.60 1.30
C LEU A 55 -14.24 -9.15 -0.08
N THR A 56 -14.87 -8.63 -1.12
CA THR A 56 -14.43 -8.85 -2.50
C THR A 56 -13.07 -8.19 -2.74
N LYS A 57 -12.45 -8.48 -3.88
CA LYS A 57 -11.19 -7.84 -4.26
C LYS A 57 -11.41 -6.33 -4.45
N GLU A 58 -12.51 -5.96 -5.10
CA GLU A 58 -12.87 -4.59 -5.43
C GLU A 58 -13.17 -3.76 -4.18
N GLU A 59 -13.81 -4.33 -3.16
CA GLU A 59 -14.06 -3.65 -1.88
C GLU A 59 -12.78 -3.40 -1.06
N ARG A 60 -11.67 -4.09 -1.38
CA ARG A 60 -10.36 -3.87 -0.76
C ARG A 60 -9.46 -2.90 -1.53
N LEU A 61 -9.85 -2.51 -2.75
CA LEU A 61 -9.10 -1.60 -3.63
C LEU A 61 -9.49 -0.14 -3.42
#